data_AF-A0A6J4ZVV8-F1
#
_entry.id   AF-A0A6J4ZVV8-F1
#
_cell.length_a   1.000
_cell.length_b   1.000
_cell.length_c   1.000
_cell.angle_alpha   90.00
_cell.angle_beta   90.00
_cell.angle_gamma   90.00
#
_symmetry.space_group_name_H-M   'P 1'
#
loop_
_entity.id
_entity.type
_entity.pdbx_description
1 polymer ?
#
loop_
_entity_poly.entity_id
_entity_poly.type
_entity_poly.pdbx_seq_one_letter_code
_entity_poly.pdbx_strand_id
1 'polypeptide(L)'
;MRRRRFFESVGLLAAGVLSKGASAALPTSVPARHSPFNAQGETSATQAVRHALGRIEAIDRGGPRLRSMIELNPDAMQIAAALDAERREGKRRSQLHGAPVVIKDNIATGDRMATTAGSLALDGVRATRDADLVRRLREAGAVIIGKTNLSEWANIRSTRATSGWSARGGLTRNPYALDRNTSGSSSGSAAAVAAGLVAMAIGTETDGSIVSPASICGVVGLKPTKP
;
A
#
# COMPACT_ATOMS: atom_id res chain seq x y z
N MET A 1 -51.53 -4.05 21.34
CA MET A 1 -51.86 -2.70 20.80
C MET A 1 -50.90 -1.66 21.39
N ARG A 2 -50.36 -0.77 20.53
CA ARG A 2 -49.83 0.62 20.73
C ARG A 2 -48.67 0.83 21.74
N ARG A 3 -47.43 1.18 21.32
CA ARG A 3 -46.87 2.46 20.79
C ARG A 3 -46.91 3.67 21.75
N ARG A 4 -45.70 4.07 22.18
CA ARG A 4 -45.12 5.45 22.31
C ARG A 4 -45.71 6.46 23.32
N ARG A 5 -44.78 7.09 24.07
CA ARG A 5 -44.63 8.54 24.47
C ARG A 5 -43.60 8.55 25.61
N PHE A 6 -42.36 9.08 25.56
CA PHE A 6 -41.71 10.25 24.95
C PHE A 6 -42.25 11.61 25.44
N PHE A 7 -41.37 12.26 26.22
CA PHE A 7 -41.32 13.61 26.79
C PHE A 7 -42.25 13.99 27.95
N GLU A 8 -41.64 14.31 29.10
CA GLU A 8 -41.64 15.68 29.63
C GLU A 8 -40.42 15.96 30.53
N SER A 9 -39.84 17.13 30.32
CA SER A 9 -38.69 17.81 30.92
C SER A 9 -38.97 18.30 32.36
N VAL A 10 -38.02 18.63 33.25
CA VAL A 10 -37.16 19.84 33.32
C VAL A 10 -36.31 19.72 34.60
N GLY A 11 -35.07 20.23 34.63
CA GLY A 11 -34.37 20.49 35.90
C GLY A 11 -32.89 20.84 35.80
N LEU A 12 -32.59 22.04 35.30
CA LEU A 12 -31.25 22.65 35.27
C LEU A 12 -30.82 23.07 36.70
N LEU A 13 -29.57 22.80 37.10
CA LEU A 13 -28.80 23.70 37.96
C LEU A 13 -27.30 23.39 37.87
N ALA A 14 -26.56 24.44 37.50
CA ALA A 14 -25.13 24.45 37.27
C ALA A 14 -24.36 24.97 38.49
N ALA A 15 -23.19 24.40 38.75
CA ALA A 15 -21.99 25.02 39.33
C ALA A 15 -20.87 23.98 39.15
N GLY A 16 -19.73 24.19 38.51
CA GLY A 16 -18.87 25.37 38.56
C GLY A 16 -17.53 24.92 39.14
N VAL A 17 -16.69 24.26 38.32
CA VAL A 17 -15.25 24.11 38.61
C VAL A 17 -14.49 24.46 37.34
N LEU A 18 -13.89 25.65 37.35
CA LEU A 18 -12.92 26.12 36.38
C LEU A 18 -11.58 25.40 36.63
N SER A 19 -11.23 24.42 35.81
CA SER A 19 -9.82 24.03 35.64
C SER A 19 -9.28 24.66 34.36
N LYS A 20 -8.43 25.69 34.52
CA LYS A 20 -7.51 26.14 33.47
C LYS A 20 -6.56 25.00 33.12
N GLY A 21 -6.36 24.80 31.82
CA GLY A 21 -5.11 24.24 31.29
C GLY A 21 -5.08 22.73 31.08
N ALA A 22 -5.67 22.28 29.99
CA ALA A 22 -5.04 21.35 29.05
C ALA A 22 -5.97 21.24 27.84
N SER A 23 -5.87 22.20 26.91
CA SER A 23 -6.15 21.84 25.53
C SER A 23 -5.07 20.82 25.19
N ALA A 24 -5.42 19.54 25.28
CA ALA A 24 -4.59 18.51 24.68
C ALA A 24 -4.56 18.87 23.20
N ALA A 25 -3.50 19.56 22.80
CA ALA A 25 -3.20 19.81 21.42
C ALA A 25 -3.31 18.45 20.73
N LEU A 26 -4.28 18.32 19.82
CA LEU A 26 -4.25 17.28 18.81
C LEU A 26 -2.81 17.24 18.32
N PRO A 27 -2.13 16.07 18.27
CA PRO A 27 -0.73 16.02 17.90
C PRO A 27 -0.52 16.79 16.61
N THR A 28 0.01 18.00 16.72
CA THR A 28 0.27 18.92 15.62
C THR A 28 1.55 18.46 14.97
N SER A 29 1.45 17.34 14.28
CA SER A 29 2.29 16.89 13.16
C SER A 29 2.06 15.40 12.99
N VAL A 30 1.07 15.02 12.19
CA VAL A 30 1.27 13.84 11.36
C VAL A 30 2.55 14.15 10.57
N PRO A 31 3.66 13.39 10.72
CA PRO A 31 4.87 13.66 9.95
C PRO A 31 4.47 13.76 8.48
N ALA A 32 4.91 14.83 7.82
CA ALA A 32 4.49 15.16 6.47
C ALA A 32 4.49 13.89 5.60
N ARG A 33 3.30 13.54 5.10
CA ARG A 33 3.03 12.35 4.28
C ARG A 33 3.63 12.52 2.88
N HIS A 34 4.94 12.66 2.80
CA HIS A 34 5.61 12.96 1.54
C HIS A 34 6.36 11.71 1.10
N SER A 35 5.68 10.94 0.25
CA SER A 35 6.43 10.26 -0.81
C SER A 35 7.21 11.35 -1.55
N PRO A 36 8.53 11.21 -1.76
CA PRO A 36 9.34 12.18 -2.48
C PRO A 36 8.96 12.27 -3.96
N PHE A 37 8.02 11.44 -4.41
CA PHE A 37 7.47 11.54 -5.74
C PHE A 37 6.58 12.78 -5.86
N ASN A 38 7.18 13.90 -6.29
CA ASN A 38 6.47 15.07 -6.78
C ASN A 38 6.27 14.93 -8.30
N ALA A 39 5.01 14.86 -8.75
CA ALA A 39 4.66 14.83 -10.17
C ALA A 39 5.12 16.08 -10.94
N GLN A 40 5.46 17.17 -10.24
CA GLN A 40 5.97 18.43 -10.78
C GLN A 40 7.47 18.36 -11.15
N GLY A 41 8.16 17.25 -10.87
CA GLY A 41 9.46 16.94 -11.49
C GLY A 41 10.72 17.34 -10.73
N GLU A 42 10.61 17.85 -9.49
CA GLU A 42 11.74 18.27 -8.67
C GLU A 42 12.65 17.11 -8.22
N THR A 43 12.13 15.87 -8.22
CA THR A 43 12.88 14.67 -7.82
C THR A 43 13.11 13.74 -9.01
N SER A 44 14.34 13.26 -9.16
CA SER A 44 14.70 12.24 -10.17
C SER A 44 14.08 10.87 -9.83
N ALA A 45 13.87 10.03 -10.83
CA ALA A 45 13.39 8.66 -10.64
C ALA A 45 14.33 7.88 -9.71
N THR A 46 15.64 8.03 -9.89
CA THR A 46 16.66 7.38 -9.06
C THR A 46 16.56 7.81 -7.59
N GLN A 47 16.36 9.10 -7.31
CA GLN A 47 16.17 9.59 -5.94
C GLN A 47 14.87 9.06 -5.33
N ALA A 48 13.76 9.08 -6.08
CA ALA A 48 12.47 8.59 -5.61
C ALA A 48 12.50 7.08 -5.28
N VAL A 49 13.08 6.27 -6.17
CA VAL A 49 13.24 4.82 -5.96
C VAL A 49 14.19 4.53 -4.81
N ARG A 50 15.34 5.21 -4.72
CA ARG A 50 16.30 5.05 -3.62
C ARG A 50 15.64 5.34 -2.26
N HIS A 51 14.87 6.42 -2.18
CA HIS A 51 14.15 6.76 -0.96
C HIS A 51 13.10 5.71 -0.59
N ALA A 52 12.29 5.25 -1.56
CA ALA A 52 11.30 4.19 -1.32
C ALA A 52 11.97 2.90 -0.82
N LEU A 53 13.06 2.47 -1.45
CA LEU A 53 13.84 1.29 -1.02
C LEU A 53 14.43 1.47 0.38
N GLY A 54 14.95 2.67 0.71
CA GLY A 54 15.45 2.97 2.05
C GLY A 54 14.36 2.88 3.13
N ARG A 55 13.14 3.34 2.82
CA ARG A 55 11.98 3.20 3.73
C ARG A 55 11.53 1.76 3.88
N ILE A 56 11.51 0.99 2.79
CA ILE A 56 11.21 -0.44 2.84
C ILE A 56 12.21 -1.15 3.76
N GLU A 57 13.51 -0.86 3.63
CA GLU A 57 14.51 -1.47 4.50
C GLU A 57 14.30 -1.08 5.97
N ALA A 58 14.10 0.21 6.26
CA ALA A 58 13.96 0.71 7.63
C ALA A 58 12.66 0.26 8.33
N ILE A 59 11.55 0.18 7.59
CA ILE A 59 10.20 0.02 8.16
C ILE A 59 9.61 -1.37 7.88
N ASP A 60 9.77 -1.88 6.66
CA ASP A 60 9.13 -3.13 6.25
C ASP A 60 9.93 -4.37 6.67
N ARG A 61 11.26 -4.30 6.47
CA ARG A 61 12.21 -5.39 6.76
C ARG A 61 12.85 -5.22 8.14
N GLY A 62 13.23 -4.00 8.47
CA GLY A 62 13.70 -3.56 9.78
C GLY A 62 12.57 -3.03 10.67
N GLY A 63 12.95 -2.36 11.77
CA GLY A 63 12.04 -1.63 12.64
C GLY A 63 10.76 -2.41 13.03
N PRO A 64 9.54 -1.91 12.71
CA PRO A 64 8.28 -2.56 13.04
C PRO A 64 8.02 -3.88 12.28
N ARG A 65 8.82 -4.17 11.24
CA ARG A 65 8.76 -5.37 10.40
C ARG A 65 7.36 -5.61 9.83
N LEU A 66 6.89 -4.67 9.02
CA LEU A 66 5.53 -4.71 8.48
C LEU A 66 5.27 -5.92 7.58
N ARG A 67 6.30 -6.47 6.91
CA ARG A 67 6.17 -7.59 5.96
C ARG A 67 5.11 -7.36 4.87
N SER A 68 4.98 -6.11 4.45
CA SER A 68 4.11 -5.68 3.35
C SER A 68 4.72 -5.95 1.98
N MET A 69 6.06 -6.04 1.89
CA MET A 69 6.77 -6.43 0.67
C MET A 69 7.13 -7.91 0.71
N ILE A 70 6.83 -8.65 -0.36
CA ILE A 70 7.22 -10.06 -0.48
C ILE A 70 8.49 -10.24 -1.33
N GLU A 71 8.72 -9.35 -2.29
CA GLU A 71 9.89 -9.38 -3.16
C GLU A 71 10.20 -7.98 -3.69
N LEU A 72 11.49 -7.66 -3.87
CA LEU A 72 11.92 -6.40 -4.47
C LEU A 72 12.46 -6.64 -5.87
N ASN A 73 12.24 -5.68 -6.78
CA ASN A 73 12.77 -5.74 -8.12
C ASN A 73 14.28 -5.46 -8.10
N PRO A 74 15.15 -6.43 -8.45
CA PRO A 74 16.59 -6.21 -8.44
C PRO A 74 17.04 -5.15 -9.45
N ASP A 75 16.24 -4.90 -10.48
CA ASP A 75 16.60 -4.00 -11.58
C ASP A 75 15.99 -2.58 -11.39
N ALA A 76 15.29 -2.32 -10.28
CA ALA A 76 14.55 -1.08 -10.03
C ALA A 76 15.41 0.19 -10.19
N MET A 77 16.63 0.18 -9.67
CA MET A 77 17.55 1.33 -9.75
C MET A 77 18.07 1.55 -11.17
N GLN A 78 18.28 0.49 -11.93
CA GLN A 78 18.72 0.57 -13.33
C GLN A 78 17.60 1.13 -14.21
N ILE A 79 16.36 0.65 -14.01
CA ILE A 79 15.17 1.17 -14.67
C ILE A 79 14.98 2.66 -14.36
N ALA A 80 15.13 3.05 -13.10
CA ALA A 80 15.03 4.44 -12.68
C ALA A 80 16.07 5.34 -13.37
N ALA A 81 17.33 4.89 -13.45
CA ALA A 81 18.40 5.64 -14.12
C ALA A 81 18.13 5.82 -15.62
N ALA A 82 17.57 4.81 -16.29
CA ALA A 82 17.16 4.91 -17.69
C ALA A 82 16.04 5.97 -17.89
N LEU A 83 15.05 6.00 -17.00
CA LEU A 83 13.99 7.01 -17.05
C LEU A 83 14.52 8.42 -16.74
N ASP A 84 15.54 8.57 -15.91
CA ASP A 84 16.22 9.86 -15.72
C ASP A 84 16.96 10.32 -16.97
N ALA A 85 17.59 9.41 -17.71
CA ALA A 85 18.19 9.71 -19.02
C ALA A 85 17.13 10.17 -20.03
N GLU A 86 16.02 9.43 -20.15
CA GLU A 86 14.89 9.83 -21.02
C GLU A 86 14.35 11.21 -20.65
N ARG A 87 14.22 11.51 -19.35
CA ARG A 87 13.75 12.82 -18.88
C ARG A 87 14.70 13.94 -19.31
N ARG A 88 16.02 13.74 -19.20
CA ARG A 88 17.04 14.72 -19.63
C ARG A 88 17.00 14.98 -21.14
N GLU A 89 16.59 13.99 -21.93
CA GLU A 89 16.37 14.11 -23.37
C GLU A 89 15.01 14.72 -23.73
N GLY A 90 14.22 15.15 -22.76
CA GLY A 90 12.88 15.71 -22.98
C GLY A 90 11.81 14.65 -23.29
N LYS A 91 12.12 13.35 -23.18
CA LYS A 91 11.23 12.22 -23.51
C LYS A 91 10.42 11.74 -22.30
N ARG A 92 9.78 12.66 -21.58
CA ARG A 92 8.90 12.30 -20.46
C ARG A 92 7.67 11.55 -20.99
N ARG A 93 7.42 10.33 -20.49
CA ARG A 93 6.33 9.46 -20.96
C ARG A 93 4.96 9.85 -20.44
N SER A 94 4.84 10.17 -19.15
CA SER A 94 3.58 10.58 -18.53
C SER A 94 3.78 11.28 -17.17
N GLN A 95 2.69 11.53 -16.45
CA GLN A 95 2.74 11.95 -15.06
C GLN A 95 3.40 10.90 -14.14
N LEU A 96 3.39 9.61 -14.51
CA LEU A 96 4.03 8.51 -13.77
C LEU A 96 5.51 8.30 -14.10
N HIS A 97 6.11 9.13 -14.96
CA HIS A 97 7.50 8.97 -15.39
C HIS A 97 8.49 9.03 -14.21
N GLY A 98 9.07 7.89 -13.86
CA GLY A 98 9.98 7.71 -12.72
C GLY A 98 9.29 7.39 -11.39
N ALA A 99 7.98 7.19 -11.37
CA ALA A 99 7.22 6.95 -10.13
C ALA A 99 7.49 5.55 -9.57
N PRO A 100 7.94 5.39 -8.31
CA PRO A 100 8.01 4.08 -7.67
C PRO A 100 6.61 3.55 -7.38
N VAL A 101 6.31 2.35 -7.88
CA VAL A 101 5.05 1.63 -7.70
C VAL A 101 5.33 0.22 -7.21
N VAL A 102 4.48 -0.29 -6.33
CA VAL A 102 4.48 -1.70 -5.92
C VAL A 102 3.19 -2.36 -6.37
N ILE A 103 3.25 -3.66 -6.66
CA ILE A 103 2.09 -4.40 -7.19
C ILE A 103 1.86 -5.68 -6.39
N LYS A 104 0.61 -6.08 -6.22
CA LYS A 104 0.27 -7.34 -5.54
C LYS A 104 0.89 -8.55 -6.23
N ASP A 105 1.37 -9.51 -5.45
CA ASP A 105 2.12 -10.68 -5.92
C ASP A 105 1.27 -11.75 -6.67
N ASN A 106 -0.01 -11.47 -6.91
CA ASN A 106 -0.83 -12.24 -7.86
C ASN A 106 -0.93 -11.58 -9.25
N ILE A 107 -0.13 -10.53 -9.52
CA ILE A 107 -0.08 -9.83 -10.80
C ILE A 107 1.23 -10.19 -11.51
N ALA A 108 1.14 -10.78 -12.71
CA ALA A 108 2.30 -11.21 -13.48
C ALA A 108 3.22 -10.04 -13.89
N THR A 109 4.53 -10.21 -13.68
CA THR A 109 5.60 -9.40 -14.30
C THR A 109 6.53 -10.32 -15.08
N GLY A 110 6.89 -9.96 -16.30
CA GLY A 110 7.85 -10.67 -17.14
C GLY A 110 9.31 -10.34 -16.83
N ASP A 111 9.58 -9.69 -15.69
CA ASP A 111 10.92 -9.35 -15.23
C ASP A 111 11.45 -10.40 -14.23
N ARG A 112 12.45 -10.03 -13.43
CA ARG A 112 13.15 -10.97 -12.56
C ARG A 112 12.43 -11.31 -11.25
N MET A 113 11.24 -10.75 -11.01
CA MET A 113 10.45 -11.05 -9.81
C MET A 113 9.54 -12.26 -10.03
N ALA A 114 9.25 -13.02 -8.98
CA ALA A 114 8.25 -14.08 -9.02
C ALA A 114 6.81 -13.52 -8.99
N THR A 115 5.83 -14.37 -9.30
CA THR A 115 4.40 -14.08 -9.11
C THR A 115 3.78 -15.29 -8.45
N THR A 116 3.66 -15.26 -7.12
CA THR A 116 3.46 -16.49 -6.33
C THR A 116 2.10 -16.59 -5.68
N ALA A 117 1.29 -15.52 -5.73
CA ALA A 117 0.08 -15.39 -4.93
C ALA A 117 0.31 -15.67 -3.43
N GLY A 118 1.54 -15.43 -2.95
CA GLY A 118 1.99 -15.71 -1.58
C GLY A 118 2.33 -17.18 -1.28
N SER A 119 2.24 -18.08 -2.27
CA SER A 119 2.42 -19.52 -2.06
C SER A 119 3.82 -20.01 -2.39
N LEU A 120 4.36 -20.89 -1.54
CA LEU A 120 5.65 -21.55 -1.77
C LEU A 120 5.62 -22.48 -2.99
N ALA A 121 4.44 -22.97 -3.40
CA ALA A 121 4.30 -23.81 -4.58
C ALA A 121 4.70 -23.12 -5.90
N LEU A 122 4.71 -21.78 -5.90
CA LEU A 122 5.09 -20.95 -7.05
C LEU A 122 6.40 -20.19 -6.79
N ASP A 123 7.11 -20.47 -5.70
CA ASP A 123 8.38 -19.80 -5.43
C ASP A 123 9.42 -20.18 -6.49
N GLY A 124 10.14 -19.17 -7.01
CA GLY A 124 11.04 -19.33 -8.15
C GLY A 124 10.34 -19.41 -9.52
N VAL A 125 9.00 -19.55 -9.59
CA VAL A 125 8.26 -19.52 -10.86
C VAL A 125 8.09 -18.07 -11.32
N ARG A 126 8.56 -17.79 -12.53
CA ARG A 126 8.48 -16.47 -13.16
C ARG A 126 7.45 -16.47 -14.27
N ALA A 127 6.68 -15.40 -14.38
CA ALA A 127 5.81 -15.22 -15.53
C ALA A 127 6.66 -14.96 -16.78
N THR A 128 6.18 -15.44 -17.93
CA THR A 128 6.86 -15.25 -19.22
C THR A 128 6.63 -13.87 -19.83
N ARG A 129 5.64 -13.13 -19.33
CA ARG A 129 5.27 -11.79 -19.79
C ARG A 129 4.60 -10.98 -18.70
N ASP A 130 4.61 -9.66 -18.86
CA ASP A 130 3.84 -8.74 -18.04
C ASP A 130 2.33 -8.98 -18.21
N ALA A 131 1.56 -8.79 -17.13
CA ALA A 131 0.13 -8.55 -17.24
C ALA A 131 -0.11 -7.23 -18.02
N ASP A 132 -1.26 -7.08 -18.69
CA ASP A 132 -1.53 -5.89 -19.51
C ASP A 132 -1.42 -4.57 -18.74
N LEU A 133 -1.88 -4.54 -17.48
CA LEU A 133 -1.76 -3.34 -16.64
C LEU A 133 -0.30 -3.01 -16.34
N VAL A 134 0.55 -4.02 -16.17
CA VAL A 134 1.97 -3.86 -15.86
C VAL A 134 2.70 -3.29 -17.07
N ARG A 135 2.41 -3.83 -18.27
CA ARG A 135 2.90 -3.27 -19.54
C ARG A 135 2.53 -1.79 -19.67
N ARG A 136 1.25 -1.44 -19.44
CA ARG A 136 0.77 -0.04 -19.49
C ARG A 136 1.43 0.86 -18.45
N LEU A 137 1.70 0.36 -17.23
CA LEU A 137 2.44 1.12 -16.20
C LEU A 137 3.87 1.42 -16.65
N ARG A 138 4.56 0.45 -17.26
CA ARG A 138 5.92 0.65 -17.81
C ARG A 138 5.92 1.60 -19.00
N GLU A 139 4.95 1.50 -19.89
CA GLU A 139 4.75 2.44 -21.00
C GLU A 139 4.51 3.86 -20.49
N ALA A 140 3.78 4.02 -19.38
CA ALA A 140 3.61 5.30 -18.69
C ALA A 140 4.88 5.79 -17.96
N GLY A 141 5.93 4.96 -17.87
CA GLY A 141 7.21 5.27 -17.23
C GLY A 141 7.24 5.03 -15.72
N ALA A 142 6.31 4.25 -15.15
CA ALA A 142 6.40 3.86 -13.74
C ALA A 142 7.53 2.85 -13.51
N VAL A 143 8.19 2.95 -12.35
CA VAL A 143 9.19 1.98 -11.87
C VAL A 143 8.51 1.02 -10.91
N ILE A 144 8.34 -0.24 -11.32
CA ILE A 144 7.81 -1.28 -10.45
C ILE A 144 8.94 -1.77 -9.55
N ILE A 145 8.96 -1.31 -8.30
CA ILE A 145 10.08 -1.54 -7.37
C ILE A 145 9.97 -2.84 -6.58
N GLY A 146 8.81 -3.52 -6.62
CA GLY A 146 8.61 -4.77 -5.89
C GLY A 146 7.19 -5.31 -5.95
N LYS A 147 7.03 -6.49 -5.38
CA LYS A 147 5.77 -7.20 -5.18
C LYS A 147 5.34 -7.07 -3.72
N THR A 148 4.06 -6.84 -3.47
CA THR A 148 3.50 -6.78 -2.12
C THR A 148 2.95 -8.13 -1.68
N ASN A 149 3.08 -8.41 -0.38
CA ASN A 149 2.47 -9.56 0.26
C ASN A 149 0.94 -9.46 0.23
N LEU A 150 0.28 -10.60 0.39
CA LEU A 150 -1.18 -10.74 0.33
C LEU A 150 -1.65 -11.85 1.27
N SER A 151 -2.96 -11.92 1.50
CA SER A 151 -3.56 -13.19 1.94
C SER A 151 -3.34 -14.25 0.86
N GLU A 152 -2.73 -15.38 1.20
CA GLU A 152 -2.38 -16.44 0.25
C GLU A 152 -3.56 -16.83 -0.65
N TRP A 153 -3.30 -17.04 -1.94
CA TRP A 153 -4.33 -17.34 -2.96
C TRP A 153 -5.50 -16.35 -2.95
N ALA A 154 -5.18 -15.07 -2.73
CA ALA A 154 -6.17 -14.00 -2.62
C ALA A 154 -7.28 -14.26 -1.58
N ASN A 155 -6.94 -14.97 -0.48
CA ASN A 155 -7.84 -15.39 0.59
C ASN A 155 -8.85 -16.51 0.20
N ILE A 156 -8.66 -17.19 -0.93
CA ILE A 156 -9.51 -18.30 -1.40
C ILE A 156 -8.79 -19.65 -1.15
N ARG A 157 -8.35 -19.85 0.10
CA ARG A 157 -7.63 -21.08 0.50
C ARG A 157 -8.31 -21.84 1.63
N SER A 158 -8.96 -21.15 2.56
CA SER A 158 -9.56 -21.75 3.75
C SER A 158 -10.62 -20.85 4.35
N THR A 159 -11.65 -21.46 4.97
CA THR A 159 -12.65 -20.75 5.79
C THR A 159 -12.09 -20.22 7.11
N ARG A 160 -10.86 -20.61 7.49
CA ARG A 160 -10.14 -20.15 8.68
C ARG A 160 -8.85 -19.42 8.32
N ALA A 161 -8.80 -18.79 7.14
CA ALA A 161 -7.64 -18.05 6.69
C ALA A 161 -7.36 -16.81 7.58
N THR A 162 -6.09 -16.48 7.73
CA THR A 162 -5.66 -15.23 8.39
C THR A 162 -5.36 -14.18 7.33
N SER A 163 -6.14 -13.09 7.32
CA SER A 163 -5.91 -12.00 6.37
C SER A 163 -4.51 -11.41 6.52
N GLY A 164 -3.84 -11.16 5.39
CA GLY A 164 -2.47 -10.66 5.33
C GLY A 164 -1.37 -11.69 5.54
N TRP A 165 -1.72 -12.94 5.82
CA TRP A 165 -0.74 -14.03 5.91
C TRP A 165 -0.58 -14.77 4.58
N SER A 166 0.67 -15.05 4.23
CA SER A 166 1.03 -16.05 3.22
C SER A 166 2.22 -16.88 3.66
N ALA A 167 2.36 -18.09 3.09
CA ALA A 167 3.46 -18.98 3.42
C ALA A 167 4.82 -18.37 3.04
N ARG A 168 4.89 -17.70 1.88
CA ARG A 168 6.12 -17.08 1.38
C ARG A 168 6.44 -15.74 2.04
N GLY A 169 5.44 -14.88 2.23
CA GLY A 169 5.63 -13.51 2.75
C GLY A 169 5.44 -13.36 4.27
N GLY A 170 4.91 -14.38 4.94
CA GLY A 170 4.52 -14.30 6.35
C GLY A 170 3.32 -13.39 6.56
N LEU A 171 3.13 -12.92 7.81
CA LEU A 171 2.01 -12.05 8.20
C LEU A 171 2.35 -10.56 8.00
N THR A 172 1.60 -9.90 7.11
CA THR A 172 1.58 -8.45 6.98
C THR A 172 0.97 -7.81 8.23
N ARG A 173 1.58 -6.75 8.77
CA ARG A 173 1.12 -6.02 9.95
C ARG A 173 0.52 -4.67 9.61
N ASN A 174 -0.51 -4.25 10.34
CA ASN A 174 -1.13 -2.94 10.16
C ASN A 174 -0.19 -1.81 10.66
N PRO A 175 0.16 -0.81 9.84
CA PRO A 175 1.09 0.25 10.24
C PRO A 175 0.60 1.15 11.38
N TYR A 176 -0.72 1.20 11.64
CA TYR A 176 -1.29 1.98 12.75
C TYR A 176 -1.21 1.24 14.09
N ALA A 177 -1.23 -0.09 14.07
CA ALA A 177 -1.16 -0.95 15.26
C ALA A 177 -0.69 -2.35 14.85
N LEU A 178 0.54 -2.72 15.22
CA LEU A 178 1.22 -3.92 14.71
C LEU A 178 0.57 -5.25 15.14
N ASP A 179 -0.28 -5.21 16.15
CA ASP A 179 -1.08 -6.32 16.67
C ASP A 179 -2.46 -6.44 15.97
N ARG A 180 -2.76 -5.56 15.00
CA ARG A 180 -4.01 -5.55 14.24
C ARG A 180 -3.84 -6.05 12.81
N ASN A 181 -4.94 -6.61 12.29
CA ASN A 181 -4.98 -7.12 10.94
C ASN A 181 -5.02 -5.96 9.92
N THR A 182 -4.44 -6.17 8.75
CA THR A 182 -4.52 -5.27 7.58
C THR A 182 -5.81 -5.44 6.77
N SER A 183 -6.69 -6.37 7.15
CA SER A 183 -7.63 -7.03 6.24
C SER A 183 -6.89 -7.61 5.02
N GLY A 184 -7.60 -7.90 3.93
CA GLY A 184 -7.03 -8.48 2.74
C GLY A 184 -8.06 -8.66 1.63
N SER A 185 -7.66 -9.23 0.49
CA SER A 185 -6.36 -9.87 0.26
C SER A 185 -5.24 -8.92 -0.18
N SER A 186 -5.49 -7.67 -0.56
CA SER A 186 -4.43 -6.71 -0.95
C SER A 186 -3.74 -6.05 0.25
N SER A 187 -3.39 -6.87 1.24
CA SER A 187 -2.88 -6.50 2.56
C SER A 187 -1.59 -5.69 2.48
N GLY A 188 -0.57 -6.21 1.78
CA GLY A 188 0.72 -5.53 1.63
C GLY A 188 0.61 -4.24 0.82
N SER A 189 -0.24 -4.20 -0.22
CA SER A 189 -0.47 -2.97 -1.00
C SER A 189 -1.01 -1.83 -0.15
N ALA A 190 -2.01 -2.10 0.70
CA ALA A 190 -2.57 -1.07 1.58
C ALA A 190 -1.58 -0.66 2.68
N ALA A 191 -0.91 -1.62 3.32
CA ALA A 191 0.08 -1.36 4.36
C ALA A 191 1.30 -0.56 3.85
N ALA A 192 1.79 -0.87 2.64
CA ALA A 192 2.92 -0.17 2.03
C ALA A 192 2.60 1.31 1.76
N VAL A 193 1.39 1.61 1.26
CA VAL A 193 0.94 3.00 1.05
C VAL A 193 0.71 3.70 2.39
N ALA A 194 0.05 3.05 3.34
CA ALA A 194 -0.25 3.61 4.66
C ALA A 194 1.01 3.96 5.46
N ALA A 195 2.05 3.13 5.37
CA ALA A 195 3.36 3.38 5.99
C ALA A 195 4.23 4.39 5.19
N GLY A 196 3.72 4.92 4.08
CA GLY A 196 4.43 5.86 3.22
C GLY A 196 5.67 5.25 2.56
N LEU A 197 5.69 3.93 2.30
CA LEU A 197 6.80 3.29 1.58
C LEU A 197 6.79 3.72 0.11
N VAL A 198 5.59 3.87 -0.46
CA VAL A 198 5.33 4.40 -1.80
C VAL A 198 4.06 5.24 -1.81
N ALA A 199 3.90 6.10 -2.83
CA ALA A 199 2.68 6.89 -3.00
C ALA A 199 1.49 6.07 -3.52
N MET A 200 1.75 5.00 -4.27
CA MET A 200 0.70 4.19 -4.89
C MET A 200 1.11 2.73 -5.01
N ALA A 201 0.09 1.87 -4.96
CA ALA A 201 0.22 0.43 -5.13
C ALA A 201 -0.95 -0.11 -5.94
N ILE A 202 -0.75 -1.24 -6.62
CA ILE A 202 -1.82 -1.96 -7.31
C ILE A 202 -2.28 -3.13 -6.44
N GLY A 203 -3.60 -3.22 -6.23
CA GLY A 203 -4.28 -4.35 -5.59
C GLY A 203 -5.22 -5.06 -6.55
N THR A 204 -5.83 -6.15 -6.10
CA THR A 204 -6.87 -6.88 -6.84
C THR A 204 -8.06 -7.14 -5.94
N GLU A 205 -9.27 -7.09 -6.49
CA GLU A 205 -10.50 -7.35 -5.74
C GLU A 205 -11.39 -8.38 -6.44
N THR A 206 -11.77 -9.41 -5.68
CA THR A 206 -12.90 -10.31 -6.00
C THR A 206 -14.14 -9.82 -5.25
N ASP A 207 -14.01 -9.69 -3.93
CA ASP A 207 -14.99 -9.08 -3.04
C ASP A 207 -14.22 -8.44 -1.86
N GLY A 208 -14.33 -7.12 -1.68
CA GLY A 208 -13.70 -6.34 -0.62
C GLY A 208 -12.16 -6.26 -0.61
N SER A 209 -11.45 -7.04 -1.42
CA SER A 209 -10.00 -7.25 -1.36
C SER A 209 -9.11 -6.05 -1.73
N ILE A 210 -9.66 -4.94 -2.20
CA ILE A 210 -9.05 -3.61 -2.32
C ILE A 210 -9.65 -2.67 -1.26
N VAL A 211 -10.98 -2.52 -1.22
CA VAL A 211 -11.63 -1.48 -0.38
C VAL A 211 -11.54 -1.77 1.12
N SER A 212 -11.60 -3.03 1.53
CA SER A 212 -11.48 -3.44 2.94
C SER A 212 -10.08 -3.18 3.51
N PRO A 213 -8.97 -3.68 2.90
CA PRO A 213 -7.64 -3.36 3.41
C PRO A 213 -7.29 -1.87 3.29
N ALA A 214 -7.82 -1.16 2.28
CA ALA A 214 -7.67 0.29 2.18
C ALA A 214 -8.32 1.01 3.38
N SER A 215 -9.57 0.68 3.71
CA SER A 215 -10.27 1.24 4.87
C SER A 215 -9.55 0.93 6.19
N ILE A 216 -9.14 -0.33 6.40
CA ILE A 216 -8.48 -0.76 7.63
C ILE A 216 -7.08 -0.17 7.80
N CYS A 217 -6.38 0.11 6.69
CA CYS A 217 -5.08 0.79 6.70
C CYS A 217 -5.19 2.29 6.45
N GLY A 218 -6.38 2.92 6.54
CA GLY A 218 -6.52 4.38 6.45
C GLY A 218 -6.07 5.01 5.12
N VAL A 219 -6.19 4.30 4.00
CA VAL A 219 -5.82 4.78 2.65
C VAL A 219 -7.00 4.70 1.68
N VAL A 220 -6.87 5.38 0.54
CA VAL A 220 -7.88 5.31 -0.53
C VAL A 220 -7.70 4.02 -1.32
N GLY A 221 -8.79 3.30 -1.57
CA GLY A 221 -8.85 2.14 -2.45
C GLY A 221 -10.00 2.27 -3.44
N LEU A 222 -9.73 2.00 -4.72
CA LEU A 222 -10.72 2.09 -5.80
C LEU A 222 -10.81 0.74 -6.51
N LYS A 223 -12.00 0.12 -6.48
CA LYS A 223 -12.34 -1.02 -7.34
C LYS A 223 -13.11 -0.52 -8.56
N PRO A 224 -12.54 -0.56 -9.78
CA PRO A 224 -13.23 -0.13 -10.98
C PRO A 224 -14.43 -1.04 -11.31
N THR A 225 -15.24 -0.62 -12.29
CA THR A 225 -16.26 -1.47 -12.90
C THR A 225 -15.60 -2.66 -13.59
N LYS A 226 -16.22 -3.84 -13.53
CA LYS A 226 -15.77 -4.99 -14.31
C LYS A 226 -16.04 -4.70 -15.80
N PRO A 227 -15.06 -4.84 -16.70
CA PRO A 227 -15.28 -4.69 -18.13
C PRO A 227 -16.24 -5.74 -18.67
#